data_AF-A0A7Z9PPB1-F1
#
_entry.id   AF-A0A7Z9PPB1-F1
#
_cell.length_a   1.000
_cell.length_b   1.000
_cell.length_c   1.000
_cell.angle_alpha   90.00
_cell.angle_beta   90.00
_cell.angle_gamma   90.00
#
_symmetry.space_group_name_H-M   'P 1'
#
loop_
_entity.id
_entity.type
_entity.pdbx_description
1 polymer ?
#
loop_
_entity_poly.entity_id
_entity_poly.type
_entity_poly.pdbx_seq_one_letter_code
_entity_poly.pdbx_strand_id
1 'polypeptide(L)'
;MTASEDLIIGEARDGYGFILKGNVNDVGYQSICVPAALKAYAVAHERHGKLPWADLVEPAIRWAREGWAVRPHVHQWWSMPSEMGRVSNRDRIAYTPASKALYCREDGSPKQVGDMVYNPDLAQTLSLIARDGADTFYTGEIAESIVADMEAHGGLITAADLASYEPRILDPITSTYKGFTVTTNHPPGGGPMLLEMLNILENFDLAALGHNSPEYIRIVGEAMRYATIDKDRFIGDPMFVDVPVEKLISKDYARTLSERIAAKEKADVPRFSADGKCTDTTQVSIVDHDGNCVSMTHSIGMSSGVVTDGLGILYNGCMGVFDPRPGLAGQMST
;
A
#
# COMPACT_ATOMS: atom_id res chain seq x y z
N MET A 1 16.02 -18.19 14.78
CA MET A 1 16.46 -18.90 13.57
C MET A 1 15.53 -18.48 12.44
N THR A 2 15.87 -17.43 11.69
CA THR A 2 16.59 -17.49 10.39
C THR A 2 15.76 -18.01 9.20
N ALA A 3 14.47 -18.34 9.37
CA ALA A 3 13.67 -18.86 8.26
C ALA A 3 13.50 -17.87 7.08
N SER A 4 13.50 -16.55 7.30
CA SER A 4 13.33 -15.54 6.25
C SER A 4 14.63 -15.14 5.55
N GLU A 5 15.74 -15.00 6.29
CA GLU A 5 17.04 -14.61 5.72
C GLU A 5 17.58 -15.66 4.74
N ASP A 6 17.38 -16.94 5.07
CA ASP A 6 17.80 -18.06 4.24
C ASP A 6 17.05 -18.11 2.89
N LEU A 7 15.94 -17.37 2.78
CA LEU A 7 15.15 -17.24 1.57
C LEU A 7 15.59 -16.05 0.71
N ILE A 8 16.44 -15.14 1.18
CA ILE A 8 16.81 -13.94 0.42
C ILE A 8 17.59 -14.33 -0.86
N ILE A 9 17.06 -13.91 -2.01
CA ILE A 9 17.74 -13.98 -3.31
C ILE A 9 18.41 -12.63 -3.62
N GLY A 10 17.73 -11.53 -3.32
CA GLY A 10 18.24 -10.17 -3.54
C GLY A 10 17.19 -9.11 -3.22
N GLU A 11 17.53 -7.83 -3.46
CA GLU A 11 16.59 -6.72 -3.37
C GLU A 11 15.77 -6.58 -4.65
N ALA A 12 14.50 -6.23 -4.52
CA ALA A 12 13.67 -5.89 -5.68
C ALA A 12 14.17 -4.57 -6.29
N ARG A 13 14.20 -4.47 -7.62
CA ARG A 13 14.79 -3.31 -8.31
C ARG A 13 13.89 -2.07 -8.30
N ASP A 14 12.63 -2.24 -7.91
CA ASP A 14 11.71 -1.14 -7.65
C ASP A 14 12.08 -0.35 -6.37
N GLY A 15 13.04 -0.85 -5.57
CA GLY A 15 13.46 -0.25 -4.31
C GLY A 15 12.47 -0.48 -3.17
N TYR A 16 11.50 -1.38 -3.36
CA TYR A 16 10.51 -1.76 -2.37
C TYR A 16 10.68 -3.25 -2.05
N GLY A 17 11.31 -3.59 -0.93
CA GLY A 17 11.36 -4.97 -0.42
C GLY A 17 12.36 -5.90 -1.15
N PHE A 18 12.15 -7.20 -0.97
CA PHE A 18 13.12 -8.25 -1.30
C PHE A 18 12.51 -9.34 -2.18
N ILE A 19 13.38 -10.03 -2.91
CA ILE A 19 13.05 -11.24 -3.66
C ILE A 19 13.38 -12.42 -2.75
N LEU A 20 12.36 -13.18 -2.35
CA LEU A 20 12.55 -14.42 -1.59
C LEU A 20 12.43 -15.66 -2.49
N LYS A 21 13.08 -16.76 -2.09
CA LYS A 21 12.98 -18.07 -2.75
C LYS A 21 11.52 -18.46 -2.91
N GLY A 22 11.15 -18.81 -4.14
CA GLY A 22 9.77 -19.18 -4.48
C GLY A 22 8.80 -18.00 -4.56
N ASN A 23 9.26 -16.75 -4.45
CA ASN A 23 8.44 -15.53 -4.47
C ASN A 23 7.37 -15.52 -3.36
N VAL A 24 7.65 -16.16 -2.21
CA VAL A 24 6.68 -16.39 -1.13
C VAL A 24 6.15 -15.12 -0.48
N ASN A 25 6.92 -14.03 -0.52
CA ASN A 25 6.49 -12.71 -0.06
C ASN A 25 5.84 -11.87 -1.17
N ASP A 26 5.87 -12.32 -2.42
CA ASP A 26 5.47 -11.54 -3.58
C ASP A 26 4.14 -12.01 -4.16
N VAL A 27 3.90 -13.32 -4.27
CA VAL A 27 2.66 -13.92 -4.80
C VAL A 27 2.23 -15.10 -3.95
N GLY A 28 0.93 -15.36 -3.88
CA GLY A 28 0.35 -16.49 -3.18
C GLY A 28 -0.01 -16.23 -1.72
N TYR A 29 -0.43 -17.28 -1.03
CA TYR A 29 -1.04 -17.21 0.31
C TYR A 29 -0.11 -16.63 1.39
N GLN A 30 1.19 -16.86 1.28
CA GLN A 30 2.20 -16.33 2.21
C GLN A 30 2.52 -14.85 1.99
N SER A 31 2.05 -14.26 0.88
CA SER A 31 2.27 -12.84 0.60
C SER A 31 1.24 -11.91 1.27
N ILE A 32 0.19 -12.49 1.87
CA ILE A 32 -1.01 -11.77 2.31
C ILE A 32 -0.86 -11.28 3.75
N CYS A 33 -1.12 -10.00 3.98
CA CYS A 33 -1.36 -9.45 5.32
C CYS A 33 -2.85 -9.33 5.61
N VAL A 34 -3.22 -9.24 6.89
CA VAL A 34 -4.61 -9.08 7.34
C VAL A 34 -5.32 -7.94 6.60
N PRO A 35 -6.42 -8.18 5.86
CA PRO A 35 -7.14 -7.14 5.14
C PRO A 35 -7.79 -6.13 6.09
N ALA A 36 -7.24 -4.92 6.10
CA ALA A 36 -7.58 -3.85 7.04
C ALA A 36 -8.68 -2.89 6.56
N ALA A 37 -8.83 -2.74 5.24
CA ALA A 37 -9.55 -1.60 4.66
C ALA A 37 -11.03 -1.54 5.07
N LEU A 38 -11.71 -2.69 5.15
CA LEU A 38 -13.14 -2.74 5.46
C LEU A 38 -13.43 -2.27 6.89
N LYS A 39 -12.63 -2.69 7.88
CA LYS A 39 -12.75 -2.20 9.27
C LYS A 39 -12.53 -0.70 9.35
N ALA A 40 -11.54 -0.16 8.62
CA ALA A 40 -11.31 1.28 8.55
C ALA A 40 -12.51 2.04 7.97
N TYR A 41 -13.17 1.49 6.94
CA TYR A 41 -14.39 2.09 6.38
C TYR A 41 -15.56 2.04 7.35
N ALA A 42 -15.74 0.93 8.06
CA ALA A 42 -16.78 0.78 9.06
C ALA A 42 -16.59 1.77 10.21
N VAL A 43 -15.37 1.90 10.74
CA VAL A 43 -15.04 2.88 11.80
C VAL A 43 -15.22 4.32 11.30
N ALA A 44 -14.84 4.62 10.06
CA ALA A 44 -15.08 5.95 9.49
C ALA A 44 -16.58 6.25 9.33
N HIS A 45 -17.37 5.26 8.90
CA HIS A 45 -18.82 5.36 8.79
C HIS A 45 -19.51 5.53 10.15
N GLU A 46 -19.10 4.78 11.17
CA GLU A 46 -19.63 4.91 12.53
C GLU A 46 -19.38 6.32 13.10
N ARG A 47 -18.19 6.88 12.86
CA ARG A 47 -17.79 8.18 13.43
C ARG A 47 -18.31 9.38 12.65
N HIS A 48 -18.44 9.26 11.33
CA HIS A 48 -18.65 10.41 10.44
C HIS A 48 -19.74 10.19 9.37
N GLY A 49 -20.26 8.97 9.23
CA GLY A 49 -21.25 8.61 8.23
C GLY A 49 -22.63 9.19 8.53
N LYS A 50 -23.33 9.62 7.46
CA LYS A 50 -24.72 10.11 7.53
C LYS A 50 -25.72 9.21 6.81
N LEU A 51 -25.28 8.50 5.77
CA LEU A 51 -26.13 7.60 4.97
C LEU A 51 -26.15 6.19 5.56
N PRO A 52 -27.21 5.40 5.35
CA PRO A 52 -27.23 3.99 5.74
C PRO A 52 -26.06 3.20 5.12
N TRP A 53 -25.45 2.31 5.90
CA TRP A 53 -24.31 1.51 5.47
C TRP A 53 -24.60 0.71 4.19
N ALA A 54 -25.76 0.03 4.13
CA ALA A 54 -26.16 -0.77 2.99
C ALA A 54 -26.23 0.06 1.69
N ASP A 55 -26.72 1.30 1.76
CA ASP A 55 -26.83 2.20 0.61
C ASP A 55 -25.45 2.60 0.05
N LEU A 56 -24.42 2.66 0.91
CA LEU A 56 -23.04 2.94 0.51
C LEU A 56 -22.39 1.75 -0.19
N VAL A 57 -22.76 0.52 0.17
CA VAL A 57 -22.19 -0.72 -0.37
C VAL A 57 -22.90 -1.15 -1.67
N GLU A 58 -24.19 -0.84 -1.82
CA GLU A 58 -25.01 -1.25 -2.98
C GLU A 58 -24.40 -0.92 -4.36
N PRO A 59 -23.80 0.27 -4.59
CA PRO A 59 -23.16 0.54 -5.88
C PRO A 59 -22.05 -0.46 -6.22
N ALA A 60 -21.28 -0.91 -5.21
CA ALA A 60 -20.23 -1.91 -5.40
C ALA A 60 -20.80 -3.30 -5.67
N ILE A 61 -21.88 -3.69 -4.98
CA ILE A 61 -22.63 -4.94 -5.25
C ILE A 61 -23.08 -4.96 -6.71
N ARG A 62 -23.67 -3.85 -7.18
CA ARG A 62 -24.11 -3.73 -8.57
C ARG A 62 -22.94 -3.87 -9.55
N TRP A 63 -21.83 -3.18 -9.34
CA TRP A 63 -20.65 -3.29 -10.21
C TRP A 63 -20.04 -4.70 -10.23
N ALA A 64 -20.05 -5.40 -9.11
CA ALA A 64 -19.58 -6.79 -9.04
C ALA A 64 -20.51 -7.73 -9.82
N ARG A 65 -21.83 -7.54 -9.72
CA ARG A 65 -22.86 -8.37 -10.36
C ARG A 65 -23.06 -8.09 -11.85
N GLU A 66 -23.22 -6.82 -12.22
CA GLU A 66 -23.45 -6.37 -13.61
C GLU A 66 -22.14 -6.27 -14.41
N GLY A 67 -21.01 -6.28 -13.70
CA GLY A 67 -19.69 -6.29 -14.28
C GLY A 67 -19.22 -4.95 -14.82
N TRP A 68 -17.95 -4.93 -15.24
CA TRP A 68 -17.29 -3.76 -15.78
C TRP A 68 -16.41 -4.13 -16.97
N ALA A 69 -16.27 -3.19 -17.92
CA ALA A 69 -15.43 -3.37 -19.09
C ALA A 69 -13.96 -3.10 -18.76
N VAL A 70 -13.08 -4.00 -19.20
CA VAL A 70 -11.63 -3.87 -19.05
C VAL A 70 -11.15 -2.61 -19.78
N ARG A 71 -10.45 -1.75 -19.04
CA ARG A 71 -9.90 -0.47 -19.55
C ARG A 71 -8.46 -0.66 -20.05
N PRO A 72 -7.95 0.22 -20.94
CA PRO A 72 -6.57 0.12 -21.46
C PRO A 72 -5.50 0.00 -20.37
N HIS A 73 -5.60 0.79 -19.30
CA HIS A 73 -4.63 0.74 -18.19
C HIS A 73 -4.69 -0.60 -17.43
N VAL A 74 -5.89 -1.16 -17.21
CA VAL A 74 -6.05 -2.46 -16.54
C VAL A 74 -5.43 -3.58 -17.39
N HIS A 75 -5.73 -3.58 -18.69
CA HIS A 75 -5.15 -4.55 -19.62
C HIS A 75 -3.64 -4.42 -19.73
N GLN A 76 -3.12 -3.18 -19.78
CA GLN A 76 -1.69 -2.91 -19.76
C GLN A 76 -1.06 -3.50 -18.50
N TRP A 77 -1.64 -3.23 -17.32
CA TRP A 77 -1.15 -3.76 -16.06
C TRP A 77 -1.12 -5.29 -16.05
N TRP A 78 -2.21 -5.97 -16.43
CA TRP A 78 -2.26 -7.44 -16.53
C TRP A 78 -1.25 -8.04 -17.51
N SER A 79 -0.83 -7.28 -18.52
CA SER A 79 0.11 -7.73 -19.54
C SER A 79 1.56 -7.41 -19.21
N MET A 80 1.84 -6.76 -18.07
CA MET A 80 3.21 -6.46 -17.66
C MET A 80 4.00 -7.75 -17.40
N PRO A 81 5.18 -7.92 -18.02
CA PRO A 81 6.03 -9.08 -17.78
C PRO A 81 6.62 -9.05 -16.37
N SER A 82 7.31 -10.12 -16.00
CA SER A 82 8.14 -10.11 -14.79
C SER A 82 9.20 -9.02 -14.93
N GLU A 83 9.11 -7.99 -14.11
CA GLU A 83 10.06 -6.88 -14.06
C GLU A 83 10.56 -6.72 -12.63
N MET A 84 11.77 -6.18 -12.49
CA MET A 84 12.32 -5.77 -11.20
C MET A 84 12.40 -6.84 -10.10
N GLY A 85 12.41 -8.13 -10.48
CA GLY A 85 12.43 -9.24 -9.54
C GLY A 85 11.05 -9.66 -9.02
N ARG A 86 9.98 -9.15 -9.64
CA ARG A 86 8.59 -9.43 -9.30
C ARG A 86 7.98 -10.43 -10.27
N VAL A 87 7.02 -11.21 -9.77
CA VAL A 87 6.20 -12.10 -10.58
C VAL A 87 5.37 -11.28 -11.57
N SER A 88 5.27 -11.76 -12.82
CA SER A 88 4.51 -11.09 -13.86
C SER A 88 3.05 -10.94 -13.44
N ASN A 89 2.41 -9.85 -13.88
CA ASN A 89 1.00 -9.64 -13.55
C ASN A 89 0.10 -10.67 -14.22
N ARG A 90 0.53 -11.23 -15.36
CA ARG A 90 -0.13 -12.36 -16.01
C ARG A 90 -0.16 -13.59 -15.10
N ASP A 91 0.95 -13.93 -14.46
CA ASP A 91 1.02 -15.08 -13.56
C ASP A 91 0.21 -14.84 -12.28
N ARG A 92 0.19 -13.59 -11.78
CA ARG A 92 -0.64 -13.21 -10.61
C ARG A 92 -2.11 -13.42 -10.86
N ILE A 93 -2.64 -12.91 -11.97
CA ILE A 93 -4.07 -13.07 -12.26
C ILE A 93 -4.45 -14.50 -12.63
N ALA A 94 -3.46 -15.36 -12.93
CA ALA A 94 -3.67 -16.77 -13.19
C ALA A 94 -3.36 -17.68 -11.99
N TYR A 95 -3.00 -17.11 -10.84
CA TYR A 95 -2.43 -17.85 -9.71
C TYR A 95 -3.41 -18.86 -9.08
N THR A 96 -4.62 -18.41 -8.74
CA THR A 96 -5.71 -19.29 -8.30
C THR A 96 -6.70 -19.56 -9.43
N PRO A 97 -7.41 -20.70 -9.43
CA PRO A 97 -8.49 -20.96 -10.38
C PRO A 97 -9.56 -19.86 -10.39
N ALA A 98 -9.97 -19.36 -9.22
CA ALA A 98 -10.95 -18.28 -9.08
C ALA A 98 -10.43 -16.96 -9.71
N SER A 99 -9.19 -16.56 -9.42
CA SER A 99 -8.56 -15.38 -10.04
C SER A 99 -8.48 -15.53 -11.57
N LYS A 100 -8.07 -16.71 -12.05
CA LYS A 100 -7.97 -17.00 -13.49
C LYS A 100 -9.34 -16.91 -14.17
N ALA A 101 -10.39 -17.42 -13.55
CA ALA A 101 -11.75 -17.35 -14.09
C ALA A 101 -12.25 -15.89 -14.21
N LEU A 102 -11.88 -15.03 -13.27
CA LEU A 102 -12.26 -13.61 -13.26
C LEU A 102 -11.51 -12.78 -14.30
N TYR A 103 -10.20 -13.02 -14.48
CA TYR A 103 -9.32 -12.07 -15.17
C TYR A 103 -8.70 -12.59 -16.47
N CYS A 104 -8.77 -13.90 -16.72
CA CYS A 104 -8.27 -14.51 -17.94
C CYS A 104 -9.40 -14.94 -18.88
N ARG A 105 -9.01 -15.22 -20.12
CA ARG A 105 -9.82 -15.89 -21.15
C ARG A 105 -9.59 -17.41 -21.07
N GLU A 106 -10.40 -18.16 -21.81
CA GLU A 106 -10.34 -19.64 -21.83
C GLU A 106 -8.96 -20.16 -22.27
N ASP A 107 -8.27 -19.44 -23.15
CA ASP A 107 -6.91 -19.75 -23.61
C ASP A 107 -5.82 -19.42 -22.57
N GLY A 108 -6.19 -18.87 -21.41
CA GLY A 108 -5.27 -18.45 -20.35
C GLY A 108 -4.53 -17.13 -20.63
N SER A 109 -4.92 -16.37 -21.66
CA SER A 109 -4.48 -14.99 -21.84
C SER A 109 -5.28 -14.04 -20.94
N PRO A 110 -4.74 -12.89 -20.53
CA PRO A 110 -5.53 -11.86 -19.84
C PRO A 110 -6.72 -11.41 -20.69
N LYS A 111 -7.83 -11.04 -20.04
CA LYS A 111 -8.93 -10.34 -20.71
C LYS A 111 -8.42 -9.06 -21.39
N GLN A 112 -8.99 -8.75 -22.54
CA GLN A 112 -8.59 -7.62 -23.38
C GLN A 112 -9.47 -6.40 -23.12
N VAL A 113 -9.04 -5.24 -23.61
CA VAL A 113 -9.83 -4.02 -23.53
C VAL A 113 -11.22 -4.23 -24.12
N GLY A 114 -12.25 -3.87 -23.35
CA GLY A 114 -13.67 -4.05 -23.72
C GLY A 114 -14.27 -5.39 -23.30
N ASP A 115 -13.48 -6.41 -22.95
CA ASP A 115 -14.02 -7.62 -22.32
C ASP A 115 -14.71 -7.24 -21.00
N MET A 116 -15.75 -7.98 -20.64
CA MET A 116 -16.45 -7.79 -19.38
C MET A 116 -15.88 -8.68 -18.27
N VAL A 117 -15.74 -8.12 -17.07
CA VAL A 117 -15.45 -8.84 -15.83
C VAL A 117 -16.71 -8.85 -14.97
N TYR A 118 -17.20 -10.03 -14.65
CA TYR A 118 -18.32 -10.25 -13.73
C TYR A 118 -17.79 -11.00 -12.51
N ASN A 119 -18.14 -10.55 -11.31
CA ASN A 119 -17.69 -11.15 -10.06
C ASN A 119 -18.91 -11.37 -9.13
N PRO A 120 -19.76 -12.38 -9.44
CA PRO A 120 -20.97 -12.66 -8.67
C PRO A 120 -20.66 -13.05 -7.21
N ASP A 121 -19.54 -13.73 -6.97
CA ASP A 121 -19.09 -14.10 -5.63
C ASP A 121 -18.79 -12.86 -4.79
N LEU A 122 -18.10 -11.86 -5.35
CA LEU A 122 -17.90 -10.59 -4.66
C LEU A 122 -19.22 -9.86 -4.43
N ALA A 123 -20.18 -9.95 -5.35
CA ALA A 123 -21.51 -9.36 -5.14
C ALA A 123 -22.23 -10.01 -3.95
N GLN A 124 -22.11 -11.34 -3.77
CA GLN A 124 -22.64 -12.04 -2.61
C GLN A 124 -21.92 -11.63 -1.33
N THR A 125 -20.58 -11.63 -1.32
CA THR A 125 -19.75 -11.16 -0.21
C THR A 125 -20.13 -9.75 0.23
N LEU A 126 -20.23 -8.82 -0.72
CA LEU A 126 -20.62 -7.43 -0.43
C LEU A 126 -22.08 -7.34 0.05
N SER A 127 -22.97 -8.23 -0.39
CA SER A 127 -24.35 -8.29 0.11
C SER A 127 -24.41 -8.73 1.58
N LEU A 128 -23.56 -9.68 1.98
CA LEU A 128 -23.41 -10.07 3.40
C LEU A 128 -22.89 -8.90 4.23
N ILE A 129 -21.85 -8.20 3.73
CA ILE A 129 -21.30 -7.01 4.39
C ILE A 129 -22.35 -5.89 4.50
N ALA A 130 -23.18 -5.69 3.48
CA ALA A 130 -24.25 -4.69 3.49
C ALA A 130 -25.35 -5.02 4.52
N ARG A 131 -25.68 -6.31 4.67
CA ARG A 131 -26.72 -6.81 5.57
C ARG A 131 -26.26 -6.87 7.03
N ASP A 132 -25.09 -7.44 7.28
CA ASP A 132 -24.62 -7.82 8.62
C ASP A 132 -23.54 -6.88 9.17
N GLY A 133 -23.08 -5.92 8.36
CA GLY A 133 -22.00 -5.02 8.72
C GLY A 133 -20.61 -5.60 8.44
N ALA A 134 -19.57 -4.83 8.72
CA ALA A 134 -18.19 -5.20 8.42
C ALA A 134 -17.67 -6.40 9.23
N ASP A 135 -18.19 -6.62 10.44
CA ASP A 135 -17.67 -7.64 11.35
C ASP A 135 -17.84 -9.08 10.81
N THR A 136 -18.77 -9.31 9.87
CA THR A 136 -18.89 -10.61 9.19
C THR A 136 -17.60 -11.03 8.47
N PHE A 137 -16.81 -10.06 8.00
CA PHE A 137 -15.51 -10.28 7.36
C PHE A 137 -14.42 -10.72 8.37
N TYR A 138 -14.54 -10.30 9.62
CA TYR A 138 -13.50 -10.46 10.64
C TYR A 138 -13.79 -11.59 11.63
N THR A 139 -15.07 -11.87 11.89
CA THR A 139 -15.51 -12.88 12.87
C THR A 139 -16.71 -13.70 12.42
N GLY A 140 -17.21 -13.53 11.18
CA GLY A 140 -18.39 -14.22 10.65
C GLY A 140 -18.07 -15.25 9.56
N GLU A 141 -19.08 -15.59 8.75
CA GLU A 141 -18.99 -16.63 7.71
C GLU A 141 -17.94 -16.34 6.63
N ILE A 142 -17.69 -15.05 6.35
CA ILE A 142 -16.59 -14.66 5.45
C ILE A 142 -15.25 -14.97 6.13
N ALA A 143 -15.07 -14.63 7.41
CA ALA A 143 -13.84 -14.93 8.14
C ALA A 143 -13.55 -16.44 8.17
N GLU A 144 -14.56 -17.27 8.43
CA GLU A 144 -14.43 -18.73 8.40
C GLU A 144 -13.94 -19.24 7.04
N SER A 145 -14.49 -18.70 5.95
CA SER A 145 -14.09 -19.05 4.57
C SER A 145 -12.64 -18.63 4.27
N ILE A 146 -12.23 -17.44 4.72
CA ILE A 146 -10.85 -16.96 4.58
C ILE A 146 -9.89 -17.90 5.32
N VAL A 147 -10.18 -18.23 6.58
CA VAL A 147 -9.31 -19.06 7.42
C VAL A 147 -9.18 -20.47 6.86
N ALA A 148 -10.29 -21.08 6.41
CA ALA A 148 -10.25 -22.40 5.80
C ALA A 148 -9.38 -22.43 4.52
N ASP A 149 -9.46 -21.40 3.68
CA ASP A 149 -8.64 -21.28 2.47
C ASP A 149 -7.16 -21.05 2.80
N MET A 150 -6.86 -20.24 3.82
CA MET A 150 -5.49 -20.05 4.32
C MET A 150 -4.89 -21.35 4.85
N GLU A 151 -5.62 -22.08 5.70
CA GLU A 151 -5.17 -23.36 6.27
C GLU A 151 -4.92 -24.42 5.19
N ALA A 152 -5.80 -24.51 4.19
CA ALA A 152 -5.69 -25.46 3.09
C ALA A 152 -4.45 -25.24 2.20
N HIS A 153 -3.96 -24.00 2.11
CA HIS A 153 -2.90 -23.61 1.18
C HIS A 153 -1.63 -23.10 1.86
N GLY A 154 -1.51 -23.24 3.18
CA GLY A 154 -0.33 -22.83 3.95
C GLY A 154 -0.14 -21.30 4.03
N GLY A 155 -1.26 -20.57 4.06
CA GLY A 155 -1.32 -19.15 4.37
C GLY A 155 -1.03 -18.85 5.85
N LEU A 156 -0.81 -17.57 6.15
CA LEU A 156 -0.36 -17.13 7.47
C LEU A 156 -1.47 -16.54 8.35
N ILE A 157 -2.61 -16.16 7.75
CA ILE A 157 -3.70 -15.50 8.47
C ILE A 157 -4.54 -16.52 9.22
N THR A 158 -4.66 -16.31 10.53
CA THR A 158 -5.53 -17.09 11.41
C THR A 158 -6.83 -16.36 11.74
N ALA A 159 -7.80 -17.08 12.32
CA ALA A 159 -9.01 -16.48 12.86
C ALA A 159 -8.71 -15.42 13.95
N ALA A 160 -7.67 -15.64 14.75
CA ALA A 160 -7.25 -14.70 15.78
C ALA A 160 -6.68 -13.40 15.17
N ASP A 161 -5.95 -13.49 14.06
CA ASP A 161 -5.41 -12.32 13.37
C ASP A 161 -6.53 -11.46 12.77
N LEU A 162 -7.56 -12.08 12.17
CA LEU A 162 -8.74 -11.37 11.68
C LEU A 162 -9.53 -10.73 12.82
N ALA A 163 -9.82 -11.49 13.88
CA ALA A 163 -10.67 -11.03 14.98
C ALA A 163 -10.04 -9.94 15.84
N SER A 164 -8.71 -9.90 15.93
CA SER A 164 -7.98 -8.93 16.76
C SER A 164 -7.62 -7.63 16.03
N TYR A 165 -7.86 -7.54 14.72
CA TYR A 165 -7.52 -6.35 13.95
C TYR A 165 -8.43 -5.16 14.28
N GLU A 166 -7.82 -4.05 14.67
CA GLU A 166 -8.51 -2.77 14.87
C GLU A 166 -7.72 -1.60 14.26
N PRO A 167 -8.37 -0.65 13.55
CA PRO A 167 -7.70 0.52 13.02
C PRO A 167 -7.32 1.48 14.15
N ARG A 168 -6.14 2.07 14.05
CA ARG A 168 -5.69 3.11 14.98
C ARG A 168 -6.18 4.48 14.53
N ILE A 169 -6.80 5.21 15.45
CA ILE A 169 -7.19 6.61 15.26
C ILE A 169 -6.16 7.47 15.96
N LEU A 170 -5.43 8.26 15.19
CA LEU A 170 -4.36 9.13 15.67
C LEU A 170 -4.61 10.56 15.20
N ASP A 171 -4.25 11.54 16.03
CA ASP A 171 -4.13 12.92 15.57
C ASP A 171 -3.07 13.01 14.48
N PRO A 172 -3.26 13.82 13.42
CA PRO A 172 -2.30 13.86 12.32
C PRO A 172 -0.96 14.46 12.74
N ILE A 173 0.13 13.99 12.13
CA ILE A 173 1.42 14.66 12.25
C ILE A 173 1.31 16.00 11.53
N THR A 174 1.73 17.08 12.19
CA THR A 174 1.54 18.44 11.71
C THR A 174 2.86 19.21 11.65
N SER A 175 3.08 19.95 10.57
CA SER A 175 4.15 20.96 10.45
C SER A 175 3.61 22.19 9.70
N THR A 176 4.46 23.19 9.52
CA THR A 176 4.18 24.37 8.71
C THR A 176 5.08 24.42 7.48
N TYR A 177 4.58 24.96 6.37
CA TYR A 177 5.39 25.24 5.18
C TYR A 177 4.92 26.52 4.53
N LYS A 178 5.77 27.56 4.50
CA LYS A 178 5.51 28.86 3.83
C LYS A 178 4.14 29.46 4.22
N GLY A 179 3.78 29.40 5.49
CA GLY A 179 2.52 29.94 6.04
C GLY A 179 1.32 29.00 6.01
N PHE A 180 1.44 27.81 5.41
CA PHE A 180 0.41 26.78 5.46
C PHE A 180 0.65 25.79 6.59
N THR A 181 -0.43 25.25 7.15
CA THR A 181 -0.37 24.07 8.02
C THR A 181 -0.47 22.82 7.14
N VAL A 182 0.45 21.89 7.31
CA VAL A 182 0.50 20.62 6.57
C VAL A 182 0.32 19.48 7.55
N THR A 183 -0.72 18.68 7.33
CA THR A 183 -1.04 17.50 8.14
C THR A 183 -0.84 16.23 7.33
N THR A 184 -0.32 15.17 7.94
CA THR A 184 -0.06 13.90 7.26
C THR A 184 -0.11 12.70 8.23
N ASN A 185 0.04 11.49 7.68
CA ASN A 185 -0.09 10.23 8.41
C ASN A 185 1.15 9.87 9.24
N HIS A 186 0.97 8.95 10.19
CA HIS A 186 2.04 8.40 11.02
C HIS A 186 2.82 7.28 10.32
N PRO A 187 4.05 6.97 10.80
CA PRO A 187 4.71 5.69 10.52
C PRO A 187 3.78 4.49 10.76
N PRO A 188 3.90 3.41 9.96
CA PRO A 188 4.90 3.16 8.91
C PRO A 188 4.66 3.94 7.60
N GLY A 189 3.65 4.81 7.55
CA GLY A 189 3.39 5.67 6.40
C GLY A 189 4.45 6.75 6.18
N GLY A 190 4.55 7.25 4.95
CA GLY A 190 5.57 8.22 4.51
C GLY A 190 5.37 9.68 4.96
N GLY A 191 4.45 9.95 5.89
CA GLY A 191 4.15 11.31 6.33
C GLY A 191 5.35 12.08 6.91
N PRO A 192 6.15 11.50 7.83
CA PRO A 192 7.35 12.17 8.33
C PRO A 192 8.35 12.53 7.22
N MET A 193 8.52 11.66 6.23
CA MET A 193 9.39 11.91 5.07
C MET A 193 8.89 13.11 4.26
N LEU A 194 7.58 13.26 4.05
CA LEU A 194 7.00 14.43 3.39
C LEU A 194 7.31 15.73 4.17
N LEU A 195 7.08 15.72 5.50
CA LEU A 195 7.31 16.90 6.32
C LEU A 195 8.79 17.25 6.42
N GLU A 196 9.68 16.26 6.51
CA GLU A 196 11.13 16.45 6.45
C GLU A 196 11.54 17.14 5.16
N MET A 197 11.11 16.63 4.00
CA MET A 197 11.39 17.25 2.69
C MET A 197 10.89 18.70 2.64
N LEU A 198 9.66 18.97 3.06
CA LEU A 198 9.11 20.33 3.07
C LEU A 198 9.90 21.24 4.01
N ASN A 199 10.29 20.77 5.19
CA ASN A 199 11.08 21.54 6.14
C ASN A 199 12.48 21.85 5.59
N ILE A 200 13.13 20.92 4.88
CA ILE A 200 14.41 21.16 4.22
C ILE A 200 14.23 22.25 3.16
N LEU A 201 13.25 22.08 2.27
CA LEU A 201 12.98 22.97 1.15
C LEU A 201 12.56 24.38 1.58
N GLU A 202 12.00 24.55 2.77
CA GLU A 202 11.61 25.86 3.30
C GLU A 202 12.79 26.83 3.45
N ASN A 203 14.01 26.30 3.61
CA ASN A 203 15.25 27.07 3.72
C ASN A 203 15.77 27.63 2.38
N PHE A 204 15.13 27.28 1.26
CA PHE A 204 15.51 27.76 -0.07
C PHE A 204 14.42 28.65 -0.68
N ASP A 205 14.84 29.62 -1.50
CA ASP A 205 13.93 30.41 -2.34
C ASP A 205 13.73 29.71 -3.70
N LEU A 206 12.94 28.65 -3.69
CA LEU A 206 12.66 27.86 -4.90
C LEU A 206 11.98 28.69 -6.01
N ALA A 207 11.24 29.74 -5.64
CA ALA A 207 10.58 30.61 -6.61
C ALA A 207 11.61 31.45 -7.37
N ALA A 208 12.59 32.05 -6.67
CA ALA A 208 13.66 32.81 -7.30
C ALA A 208 14.58 31.93 -8.18
N LEU A 209 14.71 30.64 -7.87
CA LEU A 209 15.48 29.69 -8.70
C LEU A 209 14.82 29.36 -10.05
N GLY A 210 13.51 29.59 -10.19
CA GLY A 210 12.73 29.19 -11.36
C GLY A 210 12.37 27.70 -11.35
N HIS A 211 11.09 27.39 -11.55
CA HIS A 211 10.60 26.01 -11.56
C HIS A 211 11.31 25.16 -12.62
N ASN A 212 11.77 23.96 -12.23
CA ASN A 212 12.52 23.02 -13.06
C ASN A 212 13.83 23.57 -13.67
N SER A 213 14.39 24.65 -13.12
CA SER A 213 15.78 25.01 -13.42
C SER A 213 16.75 23.94 -12.90
N PRO A 214 17.99 23.85 -13.43
CA PRO A 214 18.97 22.88 -12.96
C PRO A 214 19.21 22.94 -11.45
N GLU A 215 19.24 24.14 -10.88
CA GLU A 215 19.47 24.33 -9.44
C GLU A 215 18.24 23.97 -8.60
N TYR A 216 17.03 24.26 -9.09
CA TYR A 216 15.79 23.79 -8.49
C TYR A 216 15.77 22.26 -8.41
N ILE A 217 16.04 21.58 -9.54
CA ILE A 217 16.03 20.12 -9.62
C ILE A 217 17.09 19.52 -8.70
N ARG A 218 18.29 20.13 -8.62
CA ARG A 218 19.34 19.69 -7.71
C ARG A 218 18.88 19.74 -6.25
N ILE A 219 18.35 20.88 -5.80
CA ILE A 219 17.93 21.07 -4.40
C ILE A 219 16.79 20.12 -4.04
N VAL A 220 15.77 20.01 -4.90
CA VAL A 220 14.64 19.09 -4.69
C VAL A 220 15.11 17.63 -4.68
N GLY A 221 15.99 17.25 -5.61
CA GLY A 221 16.56 15.92 -5.68
C GLY A 221 17.39 15.55 -4.45
N GLU A 222 18.22 16.47 -3.94
CA GLU A 222 18.99 16.22 -2.71
C GLU A 222 18.11 16.16 -1.46
N ALA A 223 17.05 16.99 -1.36
CA ALA A 223 16.09 16.90 -0.26
C ALA A 223 15.37 15.54 -0.26
N MET A 224 14.97 15.04 -1.43
CA MET A 224 14.39 13.70 -1.58
C MET A 224 15.37 12.59 -1.18
N ARG A 225 16.66 12.73 -1.53
CA ARG A 225 17.70 11.75 -1.15
C ARG A 225 17.91 11.69 0.35
N TYR A 226 18.05 12.82 1.03
CA TYR A 226 18.21 12.85 2.48
C TYR A 226 17.02 12.23 3.21
N ALA A 227 15.79 12.63 2.84
CA ALA A 227 14.59 12.05 3.43
C ALA A 227 14.45 10.54 3.14
N THR A 228 14.96 10.07 1.99
CA THR A 228 15.01 8.64 1.67
C THR A 228 16.01 7.89 2.56
N ILE A 229 17.20 8.46 2.80
CA ILE A 229 18.20 7.88 3.72
C ILE A 229 17.62 7.73 5.13
N ASP A 230 16.93 8.76 5.62
CA ASP A 230 16.31 8.72 6.95
C ASP A 230 15.10 7.79 7.00
N LYS A 231 14.30 7.71 5.92
CA LYS A 231 13.24 6.71 5.79
C LYS A 231 13.81 5.30 5.95
N ASP A 232 14.82 4.95 5.17
CA ASP A 232 15.39 3.60 5.18
C ASP A 232 16.07 3.25 6.52
N ARG A 233 16.57 4.26 7.23
CA ARG A 233 17.24 4.07 8.51
C ARG A 233 16.27 3.97 9.68
N PHE A 234 15.19 4.74 9.67
CA PHE A 234 14.38 4.99 10.86
C PHE A 234 12.90 4.65 10.72
N ILE A 235 12.31 4.73 9.52
CA ILE A 235 10.85 4.58 9.37
C ILE A 235 10.50 3.09 9.33
N GLY A 236 9.74 2.67 10.34
CA GLY A 236 9.19 1.33 10.50
C GLY A 236 7.86 1.37 11.24
N ASP A 237 7.33 0.22 11.66
CA ASP A 237 6.13 0.19 12.49
C ASP A 237 6.47 0.65 13.92
N PRO A 238 5.86 1.74 14.41
CA PRO A 238 6.15 2.29 15.73
C PRO A 238 5.77 1.36 16.90
N MET A 239 5.05 0.27 16.64
CA MET A 239 4.82 -0.78 17.65
C MET A 239 6.04 -1.66 17.90
N PHE A 240 7.01 -1.69 16.99
CA PHE A 240 8.15 -2.59 17.03
C PHE A 240 9.49 -1.86 17.05
N VAL A 241 9.55 -0.65 16.52
CA VAL A 241 10.79 0.15 16.47
C VAL A 241 10.54 1.59 16.91
N ASP A 242 11.57 2.19 17.53
CA ASP A 242 11.54 3.59 17.92
C ASP A 242 11.80 4.49 16.70
N VAL A 243 10.75 5.18 16.23
CA VAL A 243 10.84 6.12 15.11
C VAL A 243 10.99 7.53 15.67
N PRO A 244 12.11 8.24 15.44
CA PRO A 244 12.38 9.56 15.99
C PRO A 244 11.62 10.65 15.21
N VAL A 245 10.28 10.57 15.18
CA VAL A 245 9.41 11.43 14.38
C VAL A 245 9.67 12.91 14.67
N GLU A 246 9.75 13.30 15.94
CA GLU A 246 9.96 14.69 16.37
C GLU A 246 11.26 15.26 15.82
N LYS A 247 12.32 14.45 15.76
CA LYS A 247 13.60 14.84 15.18
C LYS A 247 13.46 15.03 13.67
N LEU A 248 12.91 14.03 12.97
CA LEU A 248 12.79 14.04 11.50
C LEU A 248 11.96 15.22 11.00
N ILE A 249 10.90 15.60 11.72
CA ILE A 249 10.04 16.73 11.37
C ILE A 249 10.48 18.06 12.00
N SER A 250 11.61 18.11 12.70
CA SER A 250 12.08 19.35 13.32
C SER A 250 12.69 20.33 12.32
N LYS A 251 12.48 21.62 12.54
CA LYS A 251 13.08 22.69 11.73
C LYS A 251 14.60 22.77 11.89
N ASP A 252 15.11 22.44 13.07
CA ASP A 252 16.55 22.47 13.34
C ASP A 252 17.28 21.34 12.59
N TYR A 253 16.72 20.12 12.60
CA TYR A 253 17.30 19.03 11.83
C TYR A 253 17.28 19.34 10.32
N ALA A 254 16.14 19.82 9.81
CA ALA A 254 16.02 20.25 8.42
C ALA A 254 17.03 21.34 8.02
N ARG A 255 17.35 22.27 8.93
CA ARG A 255 18.38 23.29 8.70
C ARG A 255 19.75 22.66 8.48
N THR A 256 20.14 21.69 9.30
CA THR A 256 21.44 21.01 9.14
C THR A 256 21.55 20.29 7.79
N LEU A 257 20.48 19.65 7.33
CA LEU A 257 20.43 19.04 6.00
C LEU A 257 20.46 20.10 4.88
N SER A 258 19.74 21.22 5.04
CA SER A 258 19.76 22.30 4.06
C SER A 258 21.15 22.93 3.89
N GLU A 259 21.93 23.05 4.96
CA GLU A 259 23.31 23.55 4.91
C GLU A 259 24.23 22.63 4.09
N ARG A 260 24.06 21.31 4.22
CA ARG A 260 24.79 20.31 3.40
C ARG A 260 24.42 20.43 1.92
N ILE A 261 23.13 20.58 1.61
CA ILE A 261 22.63 20.78 0.25
C ILE A 261 23.17 22.10 -0.35
N ALA A 262 23.23 23.17 0.45
CA ALA A 262 23.79 24.46 0.04
C ALA A 262 25.31 24.38 -0.20
N ALA A 263 26.02 23.59 0.60
CA ALA A 263 27.43 23.25 0.42
C ALA A 263 27.70 22.33 -0.79
N LYS A 264 26.66 21.93 -1.54
CA LYS A 264 26.71 21.01 -2.69
C LYS A 264 27.24 19.63 -2.33
N GLU A 265 27.07 19.21 -1.09
CA GLU A 265 27.26 17.82 -0.69
C GLU A 265 26.20 16.96 -1.39
N LYS A 266 26.64 15.86 -2.01
CA LYS A 266 25.76 14.91 -2.67
C LYS A 266 25.40 13.80 -1.70
N ALA A 267 24.11 13.65 -1.40
CA ALA A 267 23.61 12.53 -0.65
C ALA A 267 23.78 11.24 -1.46
N ASP A 268 24.35 10.23 -0.81
CA ASP A 268 24.46 8.88 -1.35
C ASP A 268 23.35 8.02 -0.75
N VAL A 269 22.43 7.57 -1.59
CA VAL A 269 21.36 6.65 -1.20
C VAL A 269 21.82 5.26 -1.62
N PRO A 270 22.37 4.45 -0.69
CA PRO A 270 22.84 3.12 -1.05
C PRO A 270 21.66 2.28 -1.55
N ARG A 271 21.79 1.78 -2.77
CA ARG A 271 20.83 0.90 -3.45
C ARG A 271 21.62 -0.19 -4.14
N PHE A 272 21.20 -1.45 -4.04
CA PHE A 272 21.87 -2.55 -4.74
C PHE A 272 21.61 -2.54 -6.26
N SER A 273 20.58 -1.83 -6.75
CA SER A 273 20.31 -1.53 -8.16
C SER A 273 19.36 -0.33 -8.29
N ALA A 274 19.54 0.53 -9.30
CA ALA A 274 18.95 1.88 -9.35
C ALA A 274 17.87 2.10 -10.45
N ASP A 275 17.38 1.05 -11.10
CA ASP A 275 16.42 1.17 -12.20
C ASP A 275 15.05 0.62 -11.81
N GLY A 276 14.10 1.51 -11.50
CA GLY A 276 12.75 1.13 -11.07
C GLY A 276 11.71 2.24 -11.29
N LYS A 277 10.50 1.87 -11.73
CA LYS A 277 9.31 2.74 -11.67
C LYS A 277 8.49 2.34 -10.44
N CYS A 278 7.95 3.33 -9.73
CA CYS A 278 7.06 3.12 -8.60
C CYS A 278 5.68 2.65 -9.10
N THR A 279 5.04 1.75 -8.36
CA THR A 279 3.72 1.20 -8.70
C THR A 279 2.59 2.18 -8.37
N ASP A 280 1.45 1.95 -8.99
CA ASP A 280 0.24 2.74 -8.80
C ASP A 280 -0.44 2.41 -7.47
N THR A 281 -1.11 3.39 -6.89
CA THR A 281 -2.00 3.25 -5.72
C THR A 281 -3.22 4.15 -5.94
N THR A 282 -4.35 3.82 -5.33
CA THR A 282 -5.56 4.64 -5.49
C THR A 282 -5.63 5.72 -4.40
N GLN A 283 -5.75 6.98 -4.83
CA GLN A 283 -6.02 8.12 -3.97
C GLN A 283 -7.41 8.66 -4.23
N VAL A 284 -8.17 8.90 -3.16
CA VAL A 284 -9.48 9.56 -3.21
C VAL A 284 -9.41 10.82 -2.34
N SER A 285 -9.76 11.96 -2.93
CA SER A 285 -9.87 13.25 -2.23
C SER A 285 -11.24 13.85 -2.49
N ILE A 286 -12.00 14.11 -1.43
CA ILE A 286 -13.39 14.57 -1.50
C ILE A 286 -13.54 15.79 -0.60
N VAL A 287 -14.26 16.81 -1.10
CA VAL A 287 -14.77 17.93 -0.31
C VAL A 287 -16.27 18.01 -0.55
N ASP A 288 -17.06 18.10 0.51
CA ASP A 288 -18.51 18.25 0.40
C ASP A 288 -18.99 19.70 0.64
N HIS A 289 -20.28 19.93 0.47
CA HIS A 289 -20.91 21.24 0.64
C HIS A 289 -20.91 21.77 2.09
N ASP A 290 -20.75 20.88 3.08
CA ASP A 290 -20.67 21.23 4.50
C ASP A 290 -19.22 21.62 4.89
N GLY A 291 -18.26 21.48 3.97
CA GLY A 291 -16.85 21.75 4.21
C GLY A 291 -16.10 20.56 4.82
N ASN A 292 -16.67 19.35 4.83
CA ASN A 292 -15.94 18.15 5.22
C ASN A 292 -14.95 17.78 4.13
N CYS A 293 -13.73 17.43 4.54
CA CYS A 293 -12.65 17.03 3.65
C CYS A 293 -12.18 15.62 4.02
N VAL A 294 -12.05 14.75 3.01
CA VAL A 294 -11.49 13.40 3.16
C VAL A 294 -10.35 13.23 2.17
N SER A 295 -9.22 12.74 2.65
CA SER A 295 -8.09 12.28 1.83
C SER A 295 -7.78 10.85 2.24
N MET A 296 -7.91 9.91 1.31
CA MET A 296 -7.76 8.49 1.57
C MET A 296 -6.91 7.84 0.49
N THR A 297 -5.82 7.21 0.93
CA THR A 297 -4.99 6.33 0.11
C THR A 297 -5.35 4.89 0.42
N HIS A 298 -5.78 4.13 -0.58
CA HIS A 298 -6.06 2.70 -0.46
C HIS A 298 -5.19 1.92 -1.44
N SER A 299 -4.55 0.86 -0.96
CA SER A 299 -3.76 -0.04 -1.79
C SER A 299 -3.86 -1.47 -1.32
N ILE A 300 -3.76 -2.41 -2.26
CA ILE A 300 -3.45 -3.82 -1.99
C ILE A 300 -1.93 -4.07 -2.05
N GLY A 301 -1.13 -3.00 -2.15
CA GLY A 301 0.28 -3.08 -2.51
C GLY A 301 0.40 -3.70 -3.90
N MET A 302 1.02 -4.87 -3.96
CA MET A 302 0.96 -5.71 -5.14
C MET A 302 -0.02 -6.86 -4.89
N SER A 303 -0.87 -7.20 -5.86
CA SER A 303 -1.84 -8.28 -5.68
C SER A 303 -1.14 -9.62 -5.40
N SER A 304 -1.62 -10.37 -4.39
CA SER A 304 -1.13 -11.72 -4.13
C SER A 304 -1.52 -12.72 -5.22
N GLY A 305 -2.44 -12.38 -6.12
CA GLY A 305 -3.04 -13.29 -7.10
C GLY A 305 -4.04 -14.28 -6.51
N VAL A 306 -4.22 -14.28 -5.19
CA VAL A 306 -5.15 -15.16 -4.48
C VAL A 306 -6.54 -14.55 -4.48
N VAL A 307 -7.49 -15.33 -4.95
CA VAL A 307 -8.93 -15.10 -4.77
C VAL A 307 -9.49 -16.34 -4.09
N THR A 308 -10.07 -16.17 -2.90
CA THR A 308 -10.75 -17.29 -2.21
C THR A 308 -12.00 -17.67 -2.98
N ASP A 309 -12.15 -18.96 -3.24
CA ASP A 309 -13.28 -19.52 -3.97
C ASP A 309 -14.60 -19.19 -3.24
N GLY A 310 -15.61 -18.75 -4.00
CA GLY A 310 -16.91 -18.34 -3.45
C GLY A 310 -16.94 -16.97 -2.75
N LEU A 311 -15.79 -16.31 -2.52
CA LEU A 311 -15.76 -14.97 -1.93
C LEU A 311 -15.53 -13.85 -2.96
N GLY A 312 -14.80 -14.13 -4.04
CA GLY A 312 -14.49 -13.15 -5.09
C GLY A 312 -13.57 -12.00 -4.64
N ILE A 313 -12.95 -12.11 -3.46
CA ILE A 313 -12.04 -11.11 -2.89
C ILE A 313 -10.61 -11.37 -3.37
N LEU A 314 -9.98 -10.37 -3.99
CA LEU A 314 -8.55 -10.39 -4.31
C LEU A 314 -7.76 -9.81 -3.14
N TYR A 315 -6.80 -10.57 -2.62
CA TYR A 315 -6.01 -10.13 -1.47
C TYR A 315 -4.81 -9.25 -1.84
N ASN A 316 -4.37 -8.50 -0.83
CA ASN A 316 -3.11 -7.79 -0.86
C ASN A 316 -1.91 -8.75 -0.83
N GLY A 317 -0.78 -8.28 -1.33
CA GLY A 317 0.54 -8.92 -1.25
C GLY A 317 1.49 -8.06 -0.42
N CYS A 318 1.01 -7.53 0.70
CA CYS A 318 1.74 -6.57 1.52
C CYS A 318 2.99 -7.16 2.20
N MET A 319 3.13 -8.48 2.30
CA MET A 319 4.39 -9.08 2.79
C MET A 319 5.60 -8.71 1.91
N GLY A 320 5.35 -8.34 0.66
CA GLY A 320 6.37 -7.98 -0.32
C GLY A 320 7.12 -6.67 -0.02
N VAL A 321 6.67 -5.88 0.97
CA VAL A 321 7.34 -4.63 1.38
C VAL A 321 8.13 -4.74 2.69
N PHE A 322 8.05 -5.86 3.40
CA PHE A 322 8.84 -6.07 4.61
C PHE A 322 10.29 -6.42 4.30
N ASP A 323 11.18 -6.03 5.21
CA ASP A 323 12.57 -6.46 5.22
C ASP A 323 12.67 -7.87 5.87
N PRO A 324 13.19 -8.88 5.17
CA PRO A 324 13.36 -10.22 5.73
C PRO A 324 14.57 -10.31 6.68
N ARG A 325 15.42 -9.27 6.77
CA ARG A 325 16.60 -9.22 7.64
C ARG A 325 16.22 -8.76 9.04
N PRO A 326 16.65 -9.45 10.10
CA PRO A 326 16.38 -9.10 11.47
C PRO A 326 17.18 -7.86 11.91
N GLY A 327 16.62 -7.11 12.86
CA GLY A 327 17.23 -5.94 13.49
C GLY A 327 17.04 -4.62 12.74
N LEU A 328 16.28 -4.57 11.65
CA LEU A 328 16.02 -3.36 10.86
C LEU A 328 14.60 -2.82 11.08
N ALA A 329 14.41 -1.52 10.83
CA ALA A 329 13.15 -0.80 11.07
C ALA A 329 11.94 -1.40 10.33
N GLY A 330 12.15 -1.91 9.12
CA GLY A 330 11.11 -2.52 8.27
C GLY A 330 10.98 -4.03 8.40
N GLN A 331 11.58 -4.68 9.41
CA GLN A 331 11.63 -6.14 9.48
C GLN A 331 10.26 -6.81 9.63
N MET A 332 10.13 -8.07 9.20
CA MET A 332 9.03 -8.92 9.63
C MET A 332 9.12 -9.20 11.13
N SER A 333 8.10 -8.83 11.90
CA SER A 333 7.97 -9.25 13.30
C SER A 333 7.63 -10.74 13.36
N THR A 334 8.46 -11.52 14.05
CA THR A 334 8.20 -12.95 14.34
C THR A 334 7.15 -13.13 15.42
#